data_AF-L1IDW5-F1
#
_entry.id   AF-L1IDW5-F1
#
_cell.length_a   1.000
_cell.length_b   1.000
_cell.length_c   1.000
_cell.angle_alpha   90.00
_cell.angle_beta   90.00
_cell.angle_gamma   90.00
#
_symmetry.space_group_name_H-M   'P 1'
#
loop_
_entity.id
_entity.type
_entity.pdbx_description
1 polymer ?
#
loop_
_entity_poly.entity_id
_entity_poly.type
_entity_poly.pdbx_seq_one_letter_code
_entity_poly.pdbx_strand_id
1 'polypeptide(L)'
;MGLEFSFESSDLKLEHVISLSIVLISMILYCLSLVLTSLRQVQRVLRTPQSLLESVTPDGGTSFAQALQGAQTVLRKAKNLKKHHQFLLLMSDGQSHDGEVEMKEIYDEFGEKMKVHTLAFGTRAQVDKLKALAQLGGGSFLKAVDGVELVQAFEQVAYKLTHRET
;
A
#
# COMPACT_ATOMS: atom_id res chain seq x y z
N MET A 1 -7.99 42.29 73.08
CA MET A 1 -8.50 40.95 72.78
C MET A 1 -8.91 40.96 71.32
N GLY A 2 -8.20 40.24 70.47
CA GLY A 2 -8.36 40.27 69.01
C GLY A 2 -7.13 39.66 68.37
N LEU A 3 -7.09 38.34 68.29
CA LEU A 3 -6.02 37.58 67.64
C LEU A 3 -6.39 37.43 66.17
N GLU A 4 -5.66 38.14 65.31
CA GLU A 4 -5.65 37.89 63.87
C GLU A 4 -5.00 36.52 63.62
N PHE A 5 -5.74 35.64 62.94
CA PHE A 5 -5.23 34.37 62.41
C PHE A 5 -5.25 34.48 60.89
N SER A 6 -4.13 34.93 60.32
CA SER A 6 -3.86 34.82 58.87
C SER A 6 -3.42 33.40 58.59
N PHE A 7 -4.23 32.64 57.84
CA PHE A 7 -3.93 31.25 57.49
C PHE A 7 -3.61 31.14 55.99
N GLU A 8 -2.42 30.60 55.71
CA GLU A 8 -1.94 29.99 54.47
C GLU A 8 -3.02 29.68 53.41
N SER A 9 -3.03 30.42 52.29
CA SER A 9 -3.81 30.06 51.08
C SER A 9 -2.94 29.81 49.83
N SER A 10 -1.62 29.83 50.01
CA SER A 10 -0.64 29.78 48.92
C SER A 10 -0.23 28.36 48.53
N ASP A 11 -0.16 27.44 49.50
CA ASP A 11 0.39 26.09 49.27
C ASP A 11 -0.56 25.14 48.54
N LEU A 12 -1.88 25.26 48.75
CA LEU A 12 -2.87 24.45 48.03
C LEU A 12 -2.90 24.72 46.51
N LYS A 13 -2.49 25.92 46.07
CA LYS A 13 -2.43 26.24 44.64
C LYS A 13 -1.22 25.59 43.96
N LEU A 14 -0.11 25.41 44.70
CA LEU A 14 1.11 24.86 44.15
C LEU A 14 1.01 23.35 43.91
N GLU A 15 0.42 22.61 44.85
CA GLU A 15 0.12 21.17 44.73
C GLU A 15 -0.75 20.85 43.51
N HIS A 16 -1.81 21.65 43.29
CA HIS A 16 -2.69 21.49 42.13
C HIS A 16 -1.99 21.81 40.80
N VAL A 17 -1.11 22.82 40.77
CA VAL A 17 -0.35 23.18 39.55
C VAL A 17 0.68 22.11 39.21
N ILE A 18 1.35 21.52 40.20
CA ILE A 18 2.30 20.43 40.02
C ILE A 18 1.58 19.18 39.50
N SER A 19 0.45 18.82 40.12
CA SER A 19 -0.37 17.67 39.70
C SER A 19 -0.85 17.79 38.25
N LEU A 20 -1.36 18.97 37.87
CA LEU A 20 -1.82 19.22 36.50
C LEU A 20 -0.67 19.14 35.48
N SER A 21 0.51 19.64 35.84
CA SER A 21 1.70 19.59 34.98
C SER A 21 2.18 18.16 34.73
N ILE A 22 2.15 17.30 35.76
CA ILE A 22 2.52 15.89 35.65
C ILE A 22 1.56 15.14 34.70
N VAL A 23 0.26 15.37 34.83
CA VAL A 23 -0.76 14.76 33.95
C VAL A 23 -0.57 15.19 32.49
N LEU A 24 -0.30 16.48 32.27
CA LEU A 24 -0.06 17.00 30.92
C LEU A 24 1.20 16.38 30.28
N ILE A 25 2.30 16.30 31.04
CA ILE A 25 3.55 15.69 30.57
C ILE A 25 3.33 14.20 30.24
N SER A 26 2.60 13.46 31.09
CA SER A 26 2.27 12.06 30.85
C SER A 26 1.46 11.88 29.55
N MET A 27 0.48 12.75 29.30
CA MET A 27 -0.33 12.71 28.09
C MET A 27 0.50 13.01 26.83
N ILE A 28 1.39 14.00 26.89
CA ILE A 28 2.29 14.34 25.78
C ILE A 28 3.24 13.18 25.47
N LEU A 29 3.82 12.55 26.49
CA LEU A 29 4.70 11.40 26.33
C LEU A 29 3.96 10.19 25.74
N TYR A 30 2.71 9.96 26.16
CA TYR A 30 1.87 8.91 25.59
C TYR A 30 1.56 9.17 24.10
N CYS A 31 1.15 10.39 23.75
CA CYS A 31 0.92 10.78 22.35
C CYS A 31 2.18 10.65 21.50
N LEU A 32 3.33 11.10 22.01
CA LEU A 32 4.60 10.99 21.29
C LEU A 32 4.99 9.51 21.07
N SER A 33 4.77 8.64 22.06
CA SER A 33 5.01 7.20 21.93
C SER A 33 4.14 6.55 20.85
N LEU A 34 2.88 6.98 20.74
CA LEU A 34 1.94 6.50 19.73
C LEU A 34 2.42 6.89 18.33
N VAL A 35 2.78 8.16 18.14
CA VAL A 35 3.29 8.69 16.86
C VAL A 35 4.60 8.02 16.46
N LEU A 36 5.53 7.85 17.39
CA LEU A 36 6.81 7.17 17.14
C LEU A 36 6.61 5.69 16.76
N THR A 37 5.60 5.03 17.31
CA THR A 37 5.27 3.64 16.96
C THR A 37 4.71 3.55 15.54
N SER A 38 3.84 4.47 15.15
CA SER A 38 3.33 4.56 13.77
C SER A 38 4.45 4.86 12.76
N LEU A 39 5.37 5.76 13.09
CA LEU A 39 6.53 6.07 12.23
C LEU A 39 7.46 4.87 12.05
N ARG A 40 7.68 4.07 13.10
CA ARG A 40 8.46 2.83 13.02
C ARG A 40 7.80 1.77 12.14
N GLN A 41 6.47 1.70 12.13
CA GLN A 41 5.75 0.78 11.23
C GLN A 41 5.88 1.22 9.76
N VAL A 42 5.75 2.51 9.47
CA VAL A 42 5.93 3.05 8.11
C VAL A 42 7.37 2.84 7.61
N GLN A 43 8.38 3.07 8.45
CA GLN A 43 9.78 2.84 8.08
C GLN A 43 10.13 1.37 7.83
N ARG A 44 9.43 0.41 8.46
CA ARG A 44 9.63 -1.02 8.20
C ARG A 44 9.06 -1.45 6.86
N VAL A 45 7.95 -0.86 6.42
CA VAL A 45 7.34 -1.12 5.10
C VAL A 45 8.23 -0.59 3.96
N LEU A 46 8.98 0.49 4.20
CA LEU A 46 9.84 1.11 3.19
C LEU A 46 11.26 0.49 3.09
N ARG A 47 11.68 -0.39 4.01
CA ARG A 47 13.10 -0.80 4.13
C ARG A 47 13.52 -2.06 3.37
N THR A 48 12.63 -2.79 2.70
CA THR A 48 13.01 -3.91 1.81
C THR A 48 11.86 -4.21 0.86
N PRO A 49 12.05 -4.09 -0.48
CA PRO A 49 13.01 -4.89 -1.22
C PRO A 49 13.72 -4.13 -2.38
N GLN A 50 14.36 -2.98 -2.11
CA GLN A 50 15.12 -2.28 -3.17
C GLN A 50 16.27 -3.14 -3.73
N SER A 51 16.93 -3.92 -2.89
CA SER A 51 18.04 -4.80 -3.30
C SER A 51 17.62 -6.03 -4.13
N LEU A 52 16.35 -6.44 -4.09
CA LEU A 52 15.84 -7.52 -4.94
C LEU A 52 15.42 -7.01 -6.33
N LEU A 53 15.09 -5.73 -6.45
CA LEU A 53 14.78 -5.08 -7.72
C LEU A 53 16.06 -4.82 -8.52
N GLU A 54 17.18 -4.51 -7.85
CA GLU A 54 18.49 -4.33 -8.50
C GLU A 54 19.02 -5.60 -9.19
N SER A 55 18.57 -6.79 -8.78
CA SER A 55 18.96 -8.07 -9.39
C SER A 55 18.06 -8.53 -10.53
N VAL A 56 17.02 -7.77 -10.91
CA VAL A 56 16.16 -8.14 -12.03
C VAL A 56 16.84 -7.76 -13.33
N THR A 57 17.68 -8.67 -13.85
CA THR A 57 18.18 -8.58 -15.22
C THR A 57 17.12 -9.12 -16.18
N PRO A 58 16.73 -8.38 -17.23
CA PRO A 58 15.86 -8.92 -18.26
C PRO A 58 16.61 -10.04 -19.00
N ASP A 59 16.11 -11.27 -18.92
CA ASP A 59 16.63 -12.42 -19.65
C ASP A 59 15.47 -13.27 -20.19
N GLY A 60 15.65 -13.88 -21.37
CA GLY A 60 14.65 -14.71 -22.03
C GLY A 60 13.58 -13.96 -22.84
N GLY A 61 12.42 -14.62 -23.02
CA GLY A 61 11.24 -14.11 -23.72
C GLY A 61 10.10 -13.71 -22.78
N THR A 62 9.03 -13.12 -23.32
CA THR A 62 7.89 -12.63 -22.54
C THR A 62 6.69 -13.58 -22.65
N SER A 63 6.53 -14.49 -21.68
CA SER A 63 5.31 -15.31 -21.53
C SER A 63 4.45 -14.75 -20.40
N PHE A 64 3.29 -14.21 -20.76
CA PHE A 64 2.29 -13.77 -19.79
C PHE A 64 1.62 -14.96 -19.11
N ALA A 65 1.41 -16.06 -19.81
CA ALA A 65 0.86 -17.28 -19.24
C ALA A 65 1.67 -17.76 -18.03
N GLN A 66 2.99 -17.90 -18.17
CA GLN A 66 3.85 -18.34 -17.06
C GLN A 66 3.85 -17.33 -15.89
N ALA A 67 3.90 -16.03 -16.19
CA ALA A 67 3.86 -14.99 -15.16
C ALA A 67 2.53 -15.01 -14.38
N LEU A 68 1.40 -15.17 -15.09
CA LEU A 68 0.07 -15.22 -14.49
C LEU A 68 -0.15 -16.51 -13.69
N GLN A 69 0.34 -17.66 -14.16
CA GLN A 69 0.32 -18.91 -13.37
C GLN A 69 1.12 -18.78 -12.07
N GLY A 70 2.28 -18.12 -12.13
CA GLY A 70 3.07 -17.76 -10.96
C GLY A 70 2.28 -16.87 -9.99
N ALA A 71 1.64 -15.82 -10.51
CA ALA A 71 0.79 -14.93 -9.72
C ALA A 71 -0.39 -15.69 -9.08
N GLN A 72 -1.09 -16.54 -9.84
CA GLN A 72 -2.20 -17.36 -9.35
C GLN A 72 -1.74 -18.28 -8.20
N THR A 73 -0.56 -18.86 -8.29
CA THR A 73 0.03 -19.68 -7.23
C THR A 73 0.26 -18.88 -5.95
N VAL A 74 0.76 -17.64 -6.07
CA VAL A 74 0.95 -16.73 -4.92
C VAL A 74 -0.40 -16.31 -4.33
N LEU A 75 -1.38 -15.96 -5.17
CA LEU A 75 -2.74 -15.59 -4.74
C LEU A 75 -3.43 -16.72 -3.99
N ARG A 76 -3.30 -17.97 -4.45
CA ARG A 76 -3.81 -19.17 -3.78
C ARG A 76 -3.18 -19.36 -2.39
N LYS A 77 -1.87 -19.18 -2.26
CA LYS A 77 -1.17 -19.22 -0.96
C LYS A 77 -1.66 -18.10 -0.03
N ALA A 78 -1.90 -16.92 -0.58
CA ALA A 78 -2.40 -15.76 0.15
C ALA A 78 -3.91 -15.82 0.48
N LYS A 79 -4.69 -16.69 -0.19
CA LYS A 79 -6.15 -16.83 -0.02
C LYS A 79 -6.57 -17.10 1.43
N ASN A 80 -5.71 -17.77 2.20
CA ASN A 80 -5.95 -18.09 3.61
C ASN A 80 -5.73 -16.89 4.54
N LEU A 81 -5.13 -15.80 4.04
CA LEU A 81 -4.95 -14.55 4.77
C LEU A 81 -6.25 -13.73 4.68
N LYS A 82 -7.28 -14.16 5.40
CA LYS A 82 -8.68 -13.64 5.35
C LYS A 82 -8.85 -12.12 5.54
N LYS A 83 -7.79 -11.36 5.81
CA LYS A 83 -7.83 -9.92 6.13
C LYS A 83 -7.28 -9.01 5.02
N HIS A 84 -6.77 -9.55 3.91
CA HIS A 84 -6.14 -8.73 2.88
C HIS A 84 -6.88 -8.81 1.55
N HIS A 85 -7.17 -7.63 0.99
CA HIS A 85 -7.60 -7.50 -0.40
C HIS A 85 -6.42 -7.83 -1.28
N GLN A 86 -6.67 -8.66 -2.29
CA GLN A 86 -5.64 -9.05 -3.22
C GLN A 86 -5.59 -8.05 -4.37
N PHE A 87 -4.41 -7.86 -4.93
CA PHE A 87 -4.20 -6.96 -6.04
C PHE A 87 -3.15 -7.56 -6.97
N LEU A 88 -3.41 -7.44 -8.27
CA LEU A 88 -2.53 -7.89 -9.32
C LEU A 88 -2.19 -6.70 -10.24
N LEU A 89 -0.91 -6.37 -10.35
CA LEU A 89 -0.39 -5.44 -11.34
C LEU A 89 0.46 -6.19 -12.35
N LEU A 90 0.04 -6.19 -13.62
CA LEU A 90 0.82 -6.69 -14.73
C LEU A 90 1.44 -5.51 -15.48
N MET A 91 2.77 -5.40 -15.48
CA MET A 91 3.50 -4.36 -16.23
C MET A 91 4.32 -4.99 -17.34
N SER A 92 4.19 -4.49 -18.57
CA SER A 92 4.91 -5.00 -19.74
C SER A 92 4.88 -3.99 -20.89
N ASP A 93 5.73 -4.19 -21.90
CA ASP A 93 5.61 -3.57 -23.21
C ASP A 93 4.56 -4.27 -24.12
N GLY A 94 3.86 -5.28 -23.62
CA GLY A 94 2.73 -5.91 -24.32
C GLY A 94 3.14 -6.96 -25.37
N GLN A 95 4.42 -7.28 -25.52
CA GLN A 95 4.89 -8.23 -26.52
C GLN A 95 4.74 -9.67 -26.05
N SER A 96 3.51 -10.18 -26.05
CA SER A 96 3.24 -11.61 -25.80
C SER A 96 1.99 -12.08 -26.52
N HIS A 97 1.97 -13.38 -26.86
CA HIS A 97 0.87 -14.02 -27.59
C HIS A 97 -0.03 -14.88 -26.69
N ASP A 98 0.20 -14.91 -25.37
CA ASP A 98 -0.52 -15.75 -24.40
C ASP A 98 -1.06 -14.93 -23.21
N GLY A 99 -1.71 -15.59 -22.23
CA GLY A 99 -2.12 -15.00 -20.96
C GLY A 99 -3.63 -14.77 -20.76
N GLU A 100 -4.46 -14.80 -21.82
CA GLU A 100 -5.91 -14.57 -21.70
C GLU A 100 -6.60 -15.66 -20.89
N VAL A 101 -6.22 -16.92 -21.11
CA VAL A 101 -6.78 -18.07 -20.40
C VAL A 101 -6.46 -17.95 -18.92
N GLU A 102 -5.20 -17.70 -18.58
CA GLU A 102 -4.74 -17.57 -17.20
C GLU A 102 -5.37 -16.35 -16.50
N MET A 103 -5.49 -15.22 -17.19
CA MET A 103 -6.14 -14.03 -16.63
C MET A 103 -7.62 -14.31 -16.34
N LYS A 104 -8.31 -15.00 -17.25
CA LYS A 104 -9.70 -15.42 -17.04
C LYS A 104 -9.82 -16.37 -15.85
N GLU A 105 -8.94 -17.37 -15.73
CA GLU A 105 -8.95 -18.29 -14.58
C GLU A 105 -8.69 -17.57 -13.25
N ILE A 106 -7.78 -16.59 -13.24
CA ILE A 106 -7.54 -15.73 -12.08
C ILE A 106 -8.80 -14.94 -11.74
N TYR A 107 -9.49 -14.36 -12.73
CA TYR A 107 -10.73 -13.64 -12.51
C TYR A 107 -11.85 -14.56 -11.98
N ASP A 108 -12.03 -15.73 -12.58
CA ASP A 108 -13.03 -16.71 -12.16
C ASP A 108 -12.79 -17.17 -10.71
N GLU A 109 -11.53 -17.28 -10.27
CA GLU A 109 -11.20 -17.71 -8.90
C GLU A 109 -11.23 -16.57 -7.86
N PHE A 110 -10.85 -15.34 -8.24
CA PHE A 110 -10.57 -14.24 -7.29
C PHE A 110 -11.34 -12.94 -7.57
N GLY A 111 -12.03 -12.80 -8.69
CA GLY A 111 -12.46 -11.51 -9.28
C GLY A 111 -13.27 -10.58 -8.38
N GLU A 112 -14.12 -11.12 -7.49
CA GLU A 112 -14.88 -10.29 -6.54
C GLU A 112 -14.04 -9.69 -5.41
N LYS A 113 -12.86 -10.27 -5.14
CA LYS A 113 -12.00 -9.96 -3.98
C LYS A 113 -10.63 -9.43 -4.39
N MET A 114 -10.43 -9.23 -5.68
CA MET A 114 -9.15 -8.83 -6.25
C MET A 114 -9.35 -7.69 -7.25
N LYS A 115 -8.38 -6.77 -7.28
CA LYS A 115 -8.28 -5.75 -8.32
C LYS A 115 -7.14 -6.09 -9.27
N VAL A 116 -7.43 -6.15 -10.57
CA VAL A 116 -6.44 -6.34 -11.62
C VAL A 116 -6.14 -4.98 -12.26
N HIS A 117 -4.87 -4.69 -12.48
CA HIS A 117 -4.43 -3.54 -13.24
C HIS A 117 -3.35 -3.98 -14.21
N THR A 118 -3.43 -3.50 -15.46
CA THR A 118 -2.37 -3.70 -16.44
C THR A 118 -1.74 -2.36 -16.77
N LEU A 119 -0.43 -2.35 -16.99
CA LEU A 119 0.37 -1.15 -17.22
C LEU A 119 1.28 -1.36 -18.43
N ALA A 120 0.98 -0.67 -19.52
CA ALA A 120 1.88 -0.60 -20.66
C ALA A 120 3.03 0.36 -20.35
N PHE A 121 4.28 -0.10 -20.42
CA PHE A 121 5.45 0.74 -20.23
C PHE A 121 6.29 0.88 -21.50
N GLY A 122 6.63 2.12 -21.87
CA GLY A 122 7.49 2.46 -22.99
C GLY A 122 6.75 2.92 -24.26
N THR A 123 7.48 3.62 -25.13
CA THR A 123 6.95 4.24 -26.36
C THR A 123 6.40 3.25 -27.37
N ARG A 124 6.93 2.02 -27.40
CA ARG A 124 6.57 0.96 -28.36
C ARG A 124 5.66 -0.11 -27.76
N ALA A 125 5.03 0.16 -26.62
CA ALA A 125 4.22 -0.83 -25.96
C ALA A 125 2.95 -1.18 -26.77
N GLN A 126 2.68 -2.47 -26.93
CA GLN A 126 1.48 -3.01 -27.56
C GLN A 126 0.31 -2.94 -26.57
N VAL A 127 -0.50 -1.89 -26.69
CA VAL A 127 -1.54 -1.56 -25.71
C VAL A 127 -2.76 -2.49 -25.76
N ASP A 128 -3.09 -3.04 -26.93
CA ASP A 128 -4.35 -3.75 -27.12
C ASP A 128 -4.40 -5.06 -26.34
N LYS A 129 -3.29 -5.81 -26.30
CA LYS A 129 -3.14 -7.02 -25.49
C LYS A 129 -3.36 -6.73 -24.02
N LEU A 130 -2.70 -5.70 -23.48
CA LEU A 130 -2.79 -5.35 -22.07
C LEU A 130 -4.18 -4.79 -21.70
N LYS A 131 -4.84 -4.08 -22.62
CA LYS A 131 -6.25 -3.67 -22.45
C LYS A 131 -7.18 -4.87 -22.40
N ALA A 132 -7.02 -5.83 -23.30
CA ALA A 132 -7.82 -7.06 -23.30
C ALA A 132 -7.65 -7.85 -21.99
N LEU A 133 -6.41 -7.98 -21.50
CA LEU A 133 -6.13 -8.63 -20.22
C LEU A 133 -6.74 -7.87 -19.03
N ALA A 134 -6.69 -6.53 -19.01
CA ALA A 134 -7.37 -5.76 -17.98
C ALA A 134 -8.88 -6.01 -17.99
N GLN A 135 -9.49 -6.05 -19.18
CA GLN A 135 -10.92 -6.33 -19.32
C GLN A 135 -11.28 -7.74 -18.82
N LEU A 136 -10.51 -8.76 -19.21
CA LEU A 136 -10.70 -10.13 -18.73
C LEU A 136 -10.55 -10.25 -17.21
N GLY A 137 -9.63 -9.48 -16.63
CA GLY A 137 -9.41 -9.41 -15.19
C GLY A 137 -10.40 -8.54 -14.41
N GLY A 138 -11.41 -7.94 -15.07
CA GLY A 138 -12.35 -7.00 -14.44
C GLY A 138 -11.68 -5.74 -13.89
N GLY A 139 -10.57 -5.34 -14.50
CA GLY A 139 -9.61 -4.37 -14.01
C GLY A 139 -9.51 -3.09 -14.83
N SER A 140 -8.45 -2.31 -14.60
CA SER A 140 -8.15 -1.11 -15.39
C SER A 140 -6.81 -1.18 -16.11
N PHE A 141 -6.76 -0.61 -17.30
CA PHE A 141 -5.53 -0.42 -18.06
C PHE A 141 -4.93 0.97 -17.80
N LEU A 142 -3.61 1.02 -17.67
CA LEU A 142 -2.79 2.23 -17.57
C LEU A 142 -1.69 2.19 -18.63
N LYS A 143 -1.17 3.37 -18.98
CA LYS A 143 -0.03 3.52 -19.87
C LYS A 143 0.96 4.53 -19.28
N ALA A 144 2.24 4.23 -19.40
CA ALA A 144 3.34 5.13 -19.10
C ALA A 144 4.39 5.05 -20.20
N VAL A 145 4.71 6.17 -20.83
CA VAL A 145 5.69 6.26 -21.91
C VAL A 145 7.12 6.35 -21.36
N ASP A 146 7.28 6.97 -20.20
CA ASP A 146 8.57 7.22 -19.54
C ASP A 146 8.49 7.05 -18.02
N GLY A 147 9.61 7.30 -17.34
CA GLY A 147 9.70 7.15 -15.89
C GLY A 147 8.82 8.12 -15.08
N VAL A 148 8.54 9.31 -15.62
CA VAL A 148 7.68 10.30 -14.94
C VAL A 148 6.24 9.82 -14.98
N GLU A 149 5.76 9.41 -16.16
CA GLU A 149 4.42 8.82 -16.30
C GLU A 149 4.29 7.50 -15.53
N LEU A 150 5.39 6.74 -15.40
CA LEU A 150 5.40 5.50 -14.63
C LEU A 150 5.11 5.77 -13.14
N VAL A 151 5.77 6.78 -12.55
CA VAL A 151 5.51 7.20 -11.17
C VAL A 151 4.05 7.58 -11.00
N GLN A 152 3.51 8.41 -11.91
CA GLN A 152 2.10 8.82 -11.85
C GLN A 152 1.14 7.64 -11.97
N ALA A 153 1.43 6.65 -12.83
CA ALA A 153 0.62 5.45 -12.96
C ALA A 153 0.61 4.62 -11.68
N PHE A 154 1.77 4.47 -11.00
CA PHE A 154 1.85 3.81 -9.70
C PHE A 154 1.09 4.58 -8.61
N GLU A 155 1.18 5.91 -8.59
CA GLU A 155 0.41 6.75 -7.66
C GLU A 155 -1.10 6.59 -7.86
N GLN A 156 -1.57 6.58 -9.10
CA GLN A 156 -3.00 6.35 -9.41
C GLN A 156 -3.47 4.98 -8.93
N VAL A 157 -2.65 3.93 -9.13
CA VAL A 157 -2.94 2.58 -8.63
C VAL A 157 -2.99 2.58 -7.10
N ALA A 158 -2.00 3.17 -6.43
CA ALA A 158 -1.95 3.24 -4.97
C ALA A 158 -3.13 4.03 -4.38
N TYR A 159 -3.55 5.11 -5.05
CA TYR A 159 -4.72 5.88 -4.67
C TYR A 159 -6.00 5.03 -4.76
N LYS A 160 -6.22 4.32 -5.87
CA LYS A 160 -7.38 3.41 -6.05
C LYS A 160 -7.41 2.28 -5.01
N LEU A 161 -6.25 1.79 -4.61
CA LEU A 161 -6.14 0.75 -3.58
C LEU A 161 -6.49 1.26 -2.17
N THR A 162 -6.26 2.55 -1.91
CA THR A 162 -6.50 3.16 -0.59
C THR A 162 -7.91 3.76 -0.47
N HIS A 163 -8.48 4.30 -1.55
CA HIS A 163 -9.72 5.07 -1.56
C HIS A 163 -10.87 4.35 -2.26
N ARG A 164 -11.20 3.13 -1.82
CA ARG A 164 -12.24 2.28 -2.43
C ARG A 164 -13.40 3.08 -3.04
N GLU A 165 -13.49 3.08 -4.37
CA GLU A 165 -14.74 3.43 -5.05
C GLU A 165 -15.76 2.38 -4.57
N THR A 166 -16.71 2.87 -3.78
CA THR A 166 -17.77 2.07 -3.11
C THR A 166 -18.94 1.89 -4.04
#